data_AF-A0A6A7N847-F1
#
_entry.id   AF-A0A6A7N847-F1
#
_cell.length_a   1.000
_cell.length_b   1.000
_cell.length_c   1.000
_cell.angle_alpha   90.00
_cell.angle_beta   90.00
_cell.angle_gamma   90.00
#
_symmetry.space_group_name_H-M   'P 1'
#
loop_
_entity.id
_entity.type
_entity.pdbx_description
1 polymer ?
#
loop_
_entity_poly.entity_id
_entity_poly.type
_entity_poly.pdbx_seq_one_letter_code
_entity_poly.pdbx_strand_id
1 'polypeptide(L)'
;MNQSRLQQLIQSAIERGILPKDASLDDTSRPWPIVLLTGVGAWLAAIPLFILMFLIFNATLLDGPCCYMLGLLLTGCALTALHKPGLPIFAEHMSLPGLLVGASLIGYGVYRDMPYAVAGVLVTAVSLVLAWLAPQNWLRTLLGALACATFVVATSDAREYSTLFPSWSGIHYGLLAWLLAQAFFYARLVDGDYSDTMIAAESIANGWILWVLFAITHISGPSFMSGALAGGWYPHELMSALLDEPVQKILSALMTLAAAAWLAYRWPSLRAPRYLVAAAMLAAFAWLVQTLGAMLLVTAIFAGSGHWRLAVASAIATAWIIGTFYYQLNVALAIKAIIMIVMGAAFGLVARRGWRGGVRPAILVSTMSGTAGRWQRPGIAASLLATLVVANLGIWQKEELIRTGRLVFLEVAPVDPRSLVQGDYMALNFKMPLPDVLHTSSLLAIAKIDARGIAVVDRVKDTTALAGDEILIELIPTGSGLRLASDAWYFKEGEADRWAKAKYGEFRIDRQGHALLVGLRGPDLEKL
;
A
#
# COMPACT_ATOMS: atom_id res chain seq x y z
N MET A 1 -22.79 10.82 -10.42
CA MET A 1 -23.93 10.46 -11.29
C MET A 1 -24.80 11.71 -11.44
N ASN A 2 -25.32 12.04 -12.63
CA ASN A 2 -26.17 13.21 -12.82
C ASN A 2 -27.53 13.00 -12.12
N GLN A 3 -28.11 14.01 -11.47
CA GLN A 3 -29.38 13.91 -10.73
C GLN A 3 -30.53 13.43 -11.62
N SER A 4 -30.58 13.88 -12.87
CA SER A 4 -31.59 13.45 -13.84
C SER A 4 -31.53 11.94 -14.13
N ARG A 5 -30.32 11.38 -14.21
CA ARG A 5 -30.11 9.94 -14.43
C ARG A 5 -30.47 9.12 -13.19
N LEU A 6 -30.27 9.67 -11.99
CA LEU A 6 -30.67 9.04 -10.74
C LEU A 6 -32.20 8.99 -10.62
N GLN A 7 -32.89 10.09 -10.92
CA GLN A 7 -34.36 10.12 -10.94
C GLN A 7 -34.95 9.12 -11.94
N GLN A 8 -34.38 9.02 -13.15
CA GLN A 8 -34.79 8.01 -14.14
C GLN A 8 -34.61 6.57 -13.62
N LEU A 9 -33.51 6.30 -12.92
CA LEU A 9 -33.27 4.97 -12.33
C LEU A 9 -34.28 4.65 -11.21
N ILE A 10 -34.59 5.61 -10.36
CA ILE A 10 -35.59 5.44 -9.30
C ILE A 10 -36.95 5.15 -9.91
N GLN A 11 -37.37 5.94 -10.90
CA GLN A 11 -38.64 5.73 -11.59
C GLN A 11 -38.70 4.35 -12.25
N SER A 12 -37.62 3.93 -12.93
CA SER A 12 -37.53 2.60 -13.53
C SER A 12 -37.55 1.46 -12.50
N ALA A 13 -37.01 1.69 -11.29
CA ALA A 13 -37.03 0.72 -10.21
C ALA A 13 -38.42 0.60 -9.56
N ILE A 14 -39.14 1.72 -9.41
CA ILE A 14 -40.54 1.75 -8.97
C ILE A 14 -41.43 1.01 -9.97
N GLU A 15 -41.28 1.27 -11.27
CA GLU A 15 -42.04 0.60 -12.34
C GLU A 15 -41.82 -0.92 -12.36
N ARG A 16 -40.63 -1.38 -11.95
CA ARG A 16 -40.28 -2.80 -11.86
C ARG A 16 -40.66 -3.44 -10.52
N GLY A 17 -41.29 -2.69 -9.61
CA GLY A 17 -41.65 -3.17 -8.27
C GLY A 17 -40.44 -3.43 -7.36
N ILE A 18 -39.26 -2.91 -7.71
CA ILE A 18 -38.04 -3.02 -6.90
C ILE A 18 -38.07 -2.02 -5.74
N LEU A 19 -38.66 -0.84 -5.98
CA LEU A 19 -38.84 0.21 -4.97
C LEU A 19 -40.33 0.46 -4.69
N PRO A 20 -40.69 0.84 -3.45
CA PRO A 20 -42.03 1.31 -3.11
C PRO A 20 -42.47 2.50 -3.98
N LYS A 21 -43.78 2.65 -4.18
CA LYS A 21 -44.36 3.71 -5.05
C LYS A 21 -44.10 5.13 -4.56
N ASP A 22 -43.79 5.29 -3.28
CA ASP A 22 -43.49 6.54 -2.59
C ASP A 22 -41.98 6.80 -2.44
N ALA A 23 -41.12 5.95 -3.02
CA ALA A 23 -39.68 6.14 -2.96
C ALA A 23 -39.26 7.47 -3.60
N SER A 24 -38.70 8.36 -2.80
CA SER A 24 -38.20 9.67 -3.22
C SER A 24 -36.73 9.86 -2.81
N LEU A 25 -36.06 10.81 -3.46
CA LEU A 25 -34.71 11.19 -3.06
C LEU A 25 -34.77 12.05 -1.81
N ASP A 26 -34.20 11.56 -0.72
CA ASP A 26 -33.97 12.38 0.46
C ASP A 26 -32.94 13.48 0.15
N ASP A 27 -33.41 14.74 0.15
CA ASP A 27 -32.59 15.94 -0.07
C ASP A 27 -31.69 16.28 1.14
N THR A 28 -31.77 15.46 2.20
CA THR A 28 -31.18 15.72 3.53
C THR A 28 -29.77 15.18 3.71
N SER A 29 -29.17 14.55 2.68
CA SER A 29 -27.83 13.97 2.80
C SER A 29 -26.76 15.08 2.93
N ARG A 30 -26.17 15.20 4.11
CA ARG A 30 -25.06 16.15 4.36
C ARG A 30 -23.92 15.89 3.37
N PRO A 31 -23.25 16.93 2.85
CA PRO A 31 -22.06 16.77 2.00
C PRO A 31 -21.03 15.83 2.64
N TRP A 32 -20.46 14.91 1.84
CA TRP A 32 -19.49 13.93 2.32
C TRP A 32 -18.28 14.53 3.07
N PRO A 33 -17.75 15.73 2.76
CA PRO A 33 -16.65 16.30 3.53
C PRO A 33 -17.06 16.64 4.97
N ILE A 34 -18.31 17.05 5.18
CA ILE A 34 -18.84 17.37 6.52
C ILE A 34 -18.97 16.09 7.34
N VAL A 35 -19.45 15.00 6.73
CA VAL A 35 -19.51 13.68 7.37
C VAL A 35 -18.10 13.19 7.73
N LEU A 36 -17.13 13.35 6.82
CA LEU A 36 -15.74 12.98 7.08
C LEU A 36 -15.14 13.78 8.24
N LEU A 37 -15.27 15.11 8.21
CA LEU A 37 -14.77 15.98 9.27
C LEU A 37 -15.44 15.69 10.61
N THR A 38 -16.73 15.38 10.60
CA THR A 38 -17.47 14.94 11.79
C THR A 38 -16.89 13.64 12.34
N GLY A 39 -16.64 12.65 11.48
CA GLY A 39 -16.01 11.40 11.86
C GLY A 39 -14.61 11.62 12.46
N VAL A 40 -13.73 12.33 11.74
CA VAL A 40 -12.35 12.61 12.19
C VAL A 40 -12.34 13.39 13.50
N GLY A 41 -13.18 14.42 13.63
CA GLY A 41 -13.32 15.19 14.86
C GLY A 41 -13.78 14.32 16.04
N ALA A 42 -14.71 13.41 15.81
CA ALA A 42 -15.16 12.46 16.83
C ALA A 42 -14.04 11.51 17.29
N TRP A 43 -13.24 10.98 16.36
CA TRP A 43 -12.08 10.14 16.70
C TRP A 43 -11.03 10.90 17.51
N LEU A 44 -10.70 12.14 17.11
CA LEU A 44 -9.76 12.98 17.85
C LEU A 44 -10.28 13.36 19.24
N ALA A 45 -11.59 13.59 19.39
CA ALA A 45 -12.22 13.89 20.68
C ALA A 45 -12.39 12.66 21.58
N ALA A 46 -12.44 11.45 21.02
CA ALA A 46 -12.48 10.22 21.80
C ALA A 46 -11.21 10.03 22.64
N ILE A 47 -10.04 10.44 22.13
CA ILE A 47 -8.75 10.33 22.82
C ILE A 47 -8.74 11.09 24.17
N PRO A 48 -8.97 12.42 24.22
CA PRO A 48 -8.98 13.15 25.48
C PRO A 48 -10.12 12.71 26.40
N LEU A 49 -11.28 12.29 25.85
CA LEU A 49 -12.37 11.75 26.66
C LEU A 49 -11.96 10.43 27.33
N PHE A 50 -11.29 9.53 26.59
CA PHE A 50 -10.75 8.29 27.14
C PHE A 50 -9.70 8.56 28.23
N ILE A 51 -8.76 9.49 27.99
CA ILE A 51 -7.77 9.92 28.99
C ILE A 51 -8.47 10.47 30.23
N LEU A 52 -9.49 11.32 30.07
CA LEU A 52 -10.24 11.89 31.17
C LEU A 52 -10.92 10.81 32.02
N MET A 53 -11.51 9.78 31.40
CA MET A 53 -12.08 8.64 32.13
C MET A 53 -11.03 7.94 32.99
N PHE A 54 -9.86 7.65 32.42
CA PHE A 54 -8.76 7.03 33.17
C PHE A 54 -8.20 7.93 34.27
N LEU A 55 -8.13 9.25 34.07
CA LEU A 55 -7.67 10.20 35.08
C LEU A 55 -8.65 10.30 36.27
N ILE A 56 -9.95 10.30 36.02
CA ILE A 56 -10.97 10.44 37.07
C ILE A 56 -11.15 9.14 37.87
N PHE A 57 -11.27 8.01 37.16
CA PHE A 57 -11.69 6.75 37.78
C PHE A 57 -10.52 5.78 38.02
N ASN A 58 -9.38 5.96 37.35
CA ASN A 58 -8.12 5.22 37.47
C ASN A 58 -8.26 3.77 38.01
N ALA A 59 -7.94 3.53 39.28
CA ALA A 59 -7.98 2.20 39.91
C ALA A 59 -9.35 1.51 39.80
N THR A 60 -10.45 2.25 39.87
CA THR A 60 -11.81 1.67 39.73
C THR A 60 -12.12 1.21 38.31
N LEU A 61 -11.50 1.84 37.28
CA LEU A 61 -11.55 1.37 35.89
C LEU A 61 -10.61 0.20 35.65
N LEU A 62 -9.41 0.24 36.24
CA LEU A 62 -8.38 -0.77 36.03
C LEU A 62 -8.75 -2.10 36.67
N ASP A 63 -9.29 -2.11 37.89
CA ASP A 63 -9.49 -3.36 38.66
C ASP A 63 -10.96 -3.68 38.96
N GLY A 64 -11.89 -2.76 38.68
CA GLY A 64 -13.31 -2.89 39.06
C GLY A 64 -14.28 -3.09 37.89
N PRO A 65 -15.58 -3.29 38.19
CA PRO A 65 -16.65 -3.37 37.17
C PRO A 65 -17.06 -2.00 36.59
N CYS A 66 -16.40 -0.92 37.04
CA CYS A 66 -16.72 0.44 36.64
C CYS A 66 -16.62 0.66 35.12
N CYS A 67 -15.67 -0.03 34.46
CA CYS A 67 -15.49 0.01 33.01
C CYS A 67 -16.74 -0.47 32.26
N TYR A 68 -17.40 -1.54 32.72
CA TYR A 68 -18.66 -2.01 32.13
C TYR A 68 -19.81 -1.04 32.40
N MET A 69 -19.94 -0.53 33.63
CA MET A 69 -21.04 0.38 33.99
C MET A 69 -20.97 1.69 33.21
N LEU A 70 -19.80 2.35 33.22
CA LEU A 70 -19.57 3.57 32.44
C LEU A 70 -19.64 3.30 30.95
N GLY A 71 -19.08 2.16 30.50
CA GLY A 71 -19.11 1.74 29.11
C GLY A 71 -20.53 1.58 28.57
N LEU A 72 -21.39 0.85 29.29
CA LEU A 72 -22.80 0.67 28.95
C LEU A 72 -23.59 1.98 29.01
N LEU A 73 -23.35 2.80 30.03
CA LEU A 73 -24.01 4.10 30.19
C LEU A 73 -23.67 5.04 29.04
N LEU A 74 -22.39 5.23 28.73
CA LEU A 74 -21.94 6.10 27.64
C LEU A 74 -22.45 5.60 26.28
N THR A 75 -22.34 4.29 26.02
CA THR A 75 -22.82 3.65 24.79
C THR A 75 -24.34 3.80 24.63
N GLY A 76 -25.10 3.56 25.69
CA GLY A 76 -26.57 3.69 25.68
C GLY A 76 -27.02 5.13 25.50
N CYS A 77 -26.41 6.09 26.21
CA CYS A 77 -26.69 7.52 26.04
C CYS A 77 -26.34 8.00 24.63
N ALA A 78 -25.21 7.56 24.08
CA ALA A 78 -24.80 7.91 22.73
C ALA A 78 -25.77 7.34 21.68
N LEU A 79 -26.13 6.06 21.76
CA LEU A 79 -27.07 5.44 20.83
C LEU A 79 -28.45 6.11 20.90
N THR A 80 -28.98 6.33 22.09
CA THR A 80 -30.29 6.99 22.26
C THR A 80 -30.28 8.42 21.70
N ALA A 81 -29.18 9.16 21.85
CA ALA A 81 -29.02 10.48 21.23
C ALA A 81 -28.97 10.39 19.70
N LEU A 82 -28.19 9.46 19.13
CA LEU A 82 -28.03 9.29 17.69
C LEU A 82 -29.32 8.90 16.95
N HIS A 83 -30.30 8.31 17.65
CA HIS A 83 -31.62 7.97 17.09
C HIS A 83 -32.61 9.14 17.10
N LYS A 84 -32.31 10.26 17.77
CA LYS A 84 -33.26 11.38 17.83
C LYS A 84 -33.28 12.13 16.49
N PRO A 85 -34.46 12.28 15.85
CA PRO A 85 -34.58 13.07 14.63
C PRO A 85 -34.25 14.54 14.91
N GLY A 86 -33.54 15.20 14.00
CA GLY A 86 -33.18 16.62 14.14
C GLY A 86 -32.12 16.92 15.20
N LEU A 87 -31.31 15.94 15.60
CA LEU A 87 -30.23 16.12 16.58
C LEU A 87 -29.30 17.29 16.14
N PRO A 88 -29.06 18.29 17.01
CA PRO A 88 -28.10 19.35 16.73
C PRO A 88 -26.72 18.76 16.40
N ILE A 89 -26.01 19.35 15.44
CA ILE A 89 -24.69 18.89 14.99
C ILE A 89 -23.72 18.68 16.17
N PHE A 90 -23.73 19.60 17.14
CA PHE A 90 -22.91 19.50 18.34
C PHE A 90 -23.23 18.26 19.19
N ALA A 91 -24.51 17.92 19.37
CA ALA A 91 -24.92 16.76 20.14
C ALA A 91 -24.56 15.45 19.41
N GLU A 92 -24.61 15.44 18.09
CA GLU A 92 -24.10 14.32 17.28
C GLU A 92 -22.58 14.16 17.44
N HIS A 93 -21.84 15.27 17.39
CA HIS A 93 -20.39 15.32 17.57
C HIS A 93 -19.94 14.89 18.97
N MET A 94 -20.79 15.02 20.00
CA MET A 94 -20.52 14.50 21.35
C MET A 94 -20.95 13.05 21.54
N SER A 95 -21.99 12.61 20.82
CA SER A 95 -22.49 11.24 20.91
C SER A 95 -21.51 10.23 20.30
N LEU A 96 -20.82 10.61 19.23
CA LEU A 96 -19.86 9.72 18.55
C LEU A 96 -18.61 9.38 19.41
N PRO A 97 -17.88 10.35 20.01
CA PRO A 97 -16.84 10.05 20.99
C PRO A 97 -17.37 9.25 22.19
N GLY A 98 -18.57 9.59 22.68
CA GLY A 98 -19.21 8.84 23.78
C GLY A 98 -19.43 7.37 23.43
N LEU A 99 -19.89 7.08 22.20
CA LEU A 99 -20.02 5.73 21.68
C LEU A 99 -18.67 5.02 21.59
N LEU A 100 -17.65 5.67 21.00
CA LEU A 100 -16.31 5.10 20.84
C LEU A 100 -15.66 4.79 22.18
N VAL A 101 -15.68 5.74 23.12
CA VAL A 101 -15.14 5.57 24.47
C VAL A 101 -15.93 4.52 25.25
N GLY A 102 -17.27 4.59 25.20
CA GLY A 102 -18.14 3.61 25.86
C GLY A 102 -17.88 2.18 25.39
N ALA A 103 -17.84 1.96 24.07
CA ALA A 103 -17.53 0.66 23.48
C ALA A 103 -16.09 0.21 23.81
N SER A 104 -15.13 1.14 23.83
CA SER A 104 -13.73 0.84 24.18
C SER A 104 -13.58 0.45 25.65
N LEU A 105 -14.35 1.04 26.56
CA LEU A 105 -14.36 0.65 27.98
C LEU A 105 -14.96 -0.74 28.20
N ILE A 106 -16.04 -1.06 27.48
CA ILE A 106 -16.61 -2.42 27.46
C ILE A 106 -15.55 -3.39 26.94
N GLY A 107 -14.92 -3.09 25.80
CA GLY A 107 -13.88 -3.93 25.22
C GLY A 107 -12.70 -4.13 26.17
N TYR A 108 -12.21 -3.06 26.79
CA TYR A 108 -11.15 -3.11 27.80
C TYR A 108 -11.50 -4.05 28.96
N GLY A 109 -12.68 -3.89 29.56
CA GLY A 109 -13.14 -4.76 30.64
C GLY A 109 -13.19 -6.23 30.20
N VAL A 110 -13.79 -6.50 29.04
CA VAL A 110 -13.92 -7.86 28.51
C VAL A 110 -12.54 -8.51 28.28
N TYR A 111 -11.58 -7.81 27.67
CA TYR A 111 -10.23 -8.35 27.46
C TYR A 111 -9.39 -8.46 28.74
N ARG A 112 -9.68 -7.64 29.76
CA ARG A 112 -9.06 -7.74 31.08
C ARG A 112 -9.55 -8.98 31.84
N ASP A 113 -10.86 -9.23 31.83
CA ASP A 113 -11.49 -10.22 32.71
C ASP A 113 -11.64 -11.61 32.08
N MET A 114 -11.59 -11.71 30.75
CA MET A 114 -11.84 -12.95 30.01
C MET A 114 -10.61 -13.39 29.21
N PRO A 115 -10.47 -14.70 28.91
CA PRO A 115 -9.46 -15.16 27.97
C PRO A 115 -9.58 -14.47 26.61
N TYR A 116 -8.45 -14.13 25.97
CA TYR A 116 -8.40 -13.36 24.71
C TYR A 116 -9.35 -13.85 23.61
N ALA A 117 -9.47 -15.17 23.41
CA ALA A 117 -10.36 -15.75 22.41
C ALA A 117 -11.85 -15.48 22.74
N VAL A 118 -12.25 -15.71 24.00
CA VAL A 118 -13.62 -15.45 24.48
C VAL A 118 -13.94 -13.96 24.42
N ALA A 119 -12.97 -13.14 24.86
CA ALA A 119 -13.07 -11.69 24.80
C ALA A 119 -13.29 -11.19 23.37
N GLY A 120 -12.51 -11.69 22.40
CA GLY A 120 -12.67 -11.32 21.00
C GLY A 120 -14.04 -11.69 20.42
N VAL A 121 -14.58 -12.88 20.75
CA VAL A 121 -15.94 -13.27 20.33
C VAL A 121 -16.99 -12.33 20.92
N LEU A 122 -16.90 -12.02 22.22
CA LEU A 122 -17.84 -11.13 22.88
C LEU A 122 -17.78 -9.70 22.32
N VAL A 123 -16.59 -9.16 22.11
CA VAL A 123 -16.42 -7.81 21.54
C VAL A 123 -16.86 -7.77 20.07
N THR A 124 -16.67 -8.85 19.31
CA THR A 124 -17.24 -8.99 17.95
C THR A 124 -18.76 -8.91 18.01
N ALA A 125 -19.40 -9.68 18.90
CA ALA A 125 -20.86 -9.70 19.04
C ALA A 125 -21.39 -8.32 19.47
N VAL A 126 -20.77 -7.68 20.45
CA VAL A 126 -21.12 -6.31 20.87
C VAL A 126 -20.97 -5.34 19.69
N SER A 127 -19.86 -5.40 18.95
CA SER A 127 -19.64 -4.52 17.79
C SER A 127 -20.72 -4.72 16.71
N LEU A 128 -21.13 -5.97 16.43
CA LEU A 128 -22.22 -6.26 15.50
C LEU A 128 -23.57 -5.76 15.99
N VAL A 129 -23.88 -5.90 17.29
CA VAL A 129 -25.11 -5.36 17.89
C VAL A 129 -25.13 -3.83 17.80
N LEU A 130 -24.02 -3.17 18.15
CA LEU A 130 -23.90 -1.71 18.02
C LEU A 130 -24.02 -1.27 16.57
N ALA A 131 -23.43 -2.02 15.63
CA ALA A 131 -23.54 -1.73 14.21
C ALA A 131 -24.98 -1.88 13.70
N TRP A 132 -25.72 -2.88 14.19
CA TRP A 132 -27.12 -3.07 13.86
C TRP A 132 -28.00 -1.94 14.39
N LEU A 133 -27.75 -1.51 15.63
CA LEU A 133 -28.47 -0.42 16.28
C LEU A 133 -28.07 0.96 15.73
N ALA A 134 -26.89 1.13 15.14
CA ALA A 134 -26.47 2.44 14.66
C ALA A 134 -27.39 2.95 13.53
N PRO A 135 -27.89 4.20 13.60
CA PRO A 135 -28.76 4.74 12.54
C PRO A 135 -27.98 5.21 11.31
N GLN A 136 -26.70 5.58 11.45
CA GLN A 136 -25.89 6.08 10.33
C GLN A 136 -25.10 4.98 9.62
N ASN A 137 -25.25 4.84 8.29
CA ASN A 137 -24.56 3.81 7.49
C ASN A 137 -23.02 3.87 7.56
N TRP A 138 -22.43 5.07 7.65
CA TRP A 138 -20.98 5.21 7.79
C TRP A 138 -20.49 4.66 9.15
N LEU A 139 -21.28 4.82 10.21
CA LEU A 139 -20.98 4.29 11.54
C LEU A 139 -21.13 2.76 11.55
N ARG A 140 -22.15 2.22 10.88
CA ARG A 140 -22.29 0.77 10.65
C ARG A 140 -21.06 0.18 9.98
N THR A 141 -20.50 0.90 8.98
CA THR A 141 -19.29 0.50 8.28
C THR A 141 -18.08 0.46 9.22
N LEU A 142 -17.90 1.47 10.08
CA LEU A 142 -16.79 1.47 11.04
C LEU A 142 -16.92 0.36 12.10
N LEU A 143 -18.13 0.15 12.63
CA LEU A 143 -18.39 -0.90 13.61
C LEU A 143 -18.29 -2.30 12.99
N GLY A 144 -18.64 -2.47 11.71
CA GLY A 144 -18.40 -3.69 10.95
C GLY A 144 -16.91 -3.99 10.75
N ALA A 145 -16.09 -2.96 10.51
CA ALA A 145 -14.64 -3.09 10.45
C ALA A 145 -14.05 -3.50 11.81
N LEU A 146 -14.52 -2.90 12.90
CA LEU A 146 -14.12 -3.26 14.28
C LEU A 146 -14.54 -4.69 14.66
N ALA A 147 -15.75 -5.10 14.27
CA ALA A 147 -16.24 -6.46 14.44
C ALA A 147 -15.33 -7.46 13.72
N CYS A 148 -14.93 -7.18 12.48
CA CYS A 148 -13.97 -8.02 11.77
C CYS A 148 -12.61 -8.07 12.47
N ALA A 149 -12.09 -6.92 12.91
CA ALA A 149 -10.80 -6.87 13.59
C ALA A 149 -10.75 -7.78 14.82
N THR A 150 -11.79 -7.68 15.66
CA THR A 150 -11.90 -8.47 16.90
C THR A 150 -12.24 -9.93 16.63
N PHE A 151 -13.00 -10.23 15.57
CA PHE A 151 -13.26 -11.59 15.13
C PHE A 151 -11.98 -12.29 14.70
N VAL A 152 -11.14 -11.58 13.96
CA VAL A 152 -9.88 -12.12 13.47
C VAL A 152 -8.91 -12.34 14.63
N VAL A 153 -8.84 -11.44 15.61
CA VAL A 153 -8.11 -11.68 16.87
C VAL A 153 -8.65 -12.91 17.61
N ALA A 154 -9.98 -13.06 17.72
CA ALA A 154 -10.61 -14.17 18.42
C ALA A 154 -10.30 -15.54 17.79
N THR A 155 -10.07 -15.57 16.48
CA THR A 155 -9.85 -16.78 15.68
C THR A 155 -8.38 -17.02 15.34
N SER A 156 -7.49 -16.12 15.75
CA SER A 156 -6.04 -16.27 15.58
C SER A 156 -5.45 -17.21 16.63
N ASP A 157 -4.45 -18.01 16.26
CA ASP A 157 -3.73 -18.88 17.20
C ASP A 157 -2.90 -18.02 18.16
N ALA A 158 -2.91 -18.38 19.46
CA ALA A 158 -2.16 -17.71 20.49
C ALA A 158 -0.64 -17.72 20.27
N ARG A 159 -0.14 -18.66 19.47
CA ARG A 159 1.29 -18.76 19.12
C ARG A 159 1.75 -17.75 18.07
N GLU A 160 0.83 -17.14 17.34
CA GLU A 160 1.11 -16.19 16.25
C GLU A 160 0.95 -14.72 16.67
N TYR A 161 0.75 -14.43 17.96
CA TYR A 161 0.68 -13.05 18.48
C TYR A 161 2.06 -12.36 18.44
N SER A 162 2.44 -11.78 17.30
CA SER A 162 3.42 -10.68 17.30
C SER A 162 2.67 -9.36 17.50
N THR A 163 2.58 -8.96 18.77
CA THR A 163 2.24 -7.66 19.41
C THR A 163 1.22 -6.67 18.83
N LEU A 164 0.83 -6.67 17.55
CA LEU A 164 -0.14 -5.69 17.01
C LEU A 164 -1.05 -6.20 15.87
N PHE A 165 -0.77 -7.35 15.24
CA PHE A 165 -1.56 -7.79 14.06
C PHE A 165 -1.82 -9.30 14.01
N PRO A 166 -2.95 -9.73 13.44
CA PRO A 166 -3.44 -11.11 13.56
C PRO A 166 -2.89 -12.08 12.51
N SER A 167 -3.13 -13.37 12.73
CA SER A 167 -2.66 -14.47 11.89
C SER A 167 -3.24 -14.46 10.48
N TRP A 168 -2.51 -15.05 9.54
CA TRP A 168 -3.00 -15.33 8.19
C TRP A 168 -4.32 -16.11 8.23
N SER A 169 -4.42 -17.11 9.12
CA SER A 169 -5.61 -17.96 9.28
C SER A 169 -6.84 -17.17 9.74
N GLY A 170 -6.70 -16.31 10.76
CA GLY A 170 -7.77 -15.47 11.27
C GLY A 170 -8.33 -14.57 10.17
N ILE A 171 -7.46 -13.94 9.39
CA ILE A 171 -7.86 -13.07 8.27
C ILE A 171 -8.67 -13.85 7.22
N HIS A 172 -8.26 -15.08 6.89
CA HIS A 172 -8.98 -15.92 5.93
C HIS A 172 -10.31 -16.45 6.49
N TYR A 173 -10.42 -16.70 7.81
CA TYR A 173 -11.71 -16.97 8.44
C TYR A 173 -12.64 -15.76 8.38
N GLY A 174 -12.11 -14.55 8.58
CA GLY A 174 -12.85 -13.30 8.39
C GLY A 174 -13.39 -13.16 6.96
N LEU A 175 -12.56 -13.47 5.96
CA LEU A 175 -12.98 -13.49 4.56
C LEU A 175 -14.05 -14.56 4.29
N LEU A 176 -13.89 -15.76 4.84
CA LEU A 176 -14.88 -16.84 4.71
C LEU A 176 -16.23 -16.43 5.31
N ALA A 177 -16.23 -15.83 6.50
CA ALA A 177 -17.44 -15.32 7.14
C ALA A 177 -18.14 -14.27 6.25
N TRP A 178 -17.37 -13.37 5.64
CA TRP A 178 -17.91 -12.39 4.70
C TRP A 178 -18.50 -13.04 3.43
N LEU A 179 -17.82 -14.04 2.85
CA LEU A 179 -18.32 -14.77 1.68
C LEU A 179 -19.64 -15.51 1.98
N LEU A 180 -19.74 -16.13 3.15
CA LEU A 180 -20.97 -16.80 3.62
C LEU A 180 -22.11 -15.79 3.82
N ALA A 181 -21.81 -14.65 4.44
CA ALA A 181 -22.78 -13.57 4.60
C ALA A 181 -23.27 -13.05 3.24
N GLN A 182 -22.37 -12.85 2.27
CA GLN A 182 -22.76 -12.42 0.93
C GLN A 182 -23.57 -13.46 0.17
N ALA A 183 -23.22 -14.75 0.26
CA ALA A 183 -24.02 -15.82 -0.32
C ALA A 183 -25.44 -15.84 0.26
N PHE A 184 -25.55 -15.63 1.58
CA PHE A 184 -26.82 -15.58 2.29
C PHE A 184 -27.68 -14.37 1.89
N PHE A 185 -27.11 -13.17 1.81
CA PHE A 185 -27.83 -11.98 1.37
C PHE A 185 -28.24 -12.09 -0.10
N TYR A 186 -27.35 -12.61 -0.95
CA TYR A 186 -27.63 -12.77 -2.38
C TYR A 186 -28.82 -13.70 -2.65
N ALA A 187 -29.00 -14.74 -1.83
CA ALA A 187 -30.14 -15.65 -1.94
C ALA A 187 -31.49 -15.03 -1.56
N ARG A 188 -31.48 -13.88 -0.86
CA ARG A 188 -32.69 -13.23 -0.29
C ARG A 188 -33.05 -11.89 -0.94
N LEU A 189 -32.26 -11.43 -1.92
CA LEU A 189 -32.39 -10.13 -2.60
C LEU A 189 -33.70 -9.91 -3.41
N VAL A 190 -34.67 -10.84 -3.36
CA VAL A 190 -35.87 -10.78 -4.21
C VAL A 190 -37.06 -10.09 -3.54
N ASP A 191 -37.11 -10.00 -2.20
CA ASP A 191 -38.22 -9.39 -1.47
C ASP A 191 -37.91 -7.98 -0.96
N GLY A 192 -38.72 -7.00 -1.38
CA GLY A 192 -38.59 -5.58 -1.02
C GLY A 192 -38.87 -5.28 0.47
N ASP A 193 -39.56 -6.17 1.18
CA ASP A 193 -39.90 -6.02 2.60
C ASP A 193 -38.66 -5.97 3.52
N TYR A 194 -37.49 -6.38 3.01
CA TYR A 194 -36.24 -6.42 3.76
C TYR A 194 -35.27 -5.29 3.39
N SER A 195 -35.69 -4.23 2.69
CA SER A 195 -34.79 -3.18 2.21
C SER A 195 -33.91 -2.56 3.29
N ASP A 196 -34.48 -2.16 4.43
CA ASP A 196 -33.75 -1.46 5.49
C ASP A 196 -32.77 -2.37 6.22
N THR A 197 -33.18 -3.62 6.43
CA THR A 197 -32.32 -4.64 7.03
C THR A 197 -31.17 -5.01 6.10
N MET A 198 -31.41 -5.04 4.78
CA MET A 198 -30.38 -5.28 3.78
C MET A 198 -29.38 -4.12 3.71
N ILE A 199 -29.83 -2.86 3.77
CA ILE A 199 -28.94 -1.69 3.81
C ILE A 199 -28.04 -1.72 5.05
N ALA A 200 -28.60 -2.07 6.21
CA ALA A 200 -27.84 -2.20 7.44
C ALA A 200 -26.78 -3.31 7.31
N ALA A 201 -27.20 -4.51 6.87
CA ALA A 201 -26.34 -5.66 6.68
C ALA A 201 -25.22 -5.39 5.67
N GLU A 202 -25.53 -4.77 4.53
CA GLU A 202 -24.55 -4.41 3.51
C GLU A 202 -23.54 -3.39 4.04
N SER A 203 -23.98 -2.39 4.80
CA SER A 203 -23.08 -1.40 5.41
C SER A 203 -22.10 -2.05 6.39
N ILE A 204 -22.57 -2.99 7.22
CA ILE A 204 -21.73 -3.76 8.14
C ILE A 204 -20.75 -4.63 7.36
N ALA A 205 -21.22 -5.37 6.35
CA ALA A 205 -20.41 -6.25 5.51
C ALA A 205 -19.33 -5.47 4.73
N ASN A 206 -19.63 -4.25 4.29
CA ASN A 206 -18.69 -3.34 3.64
C ASN A 206 -17.57 -2.91 4.59
N GLY A 207 -17.91 -2.64 5.86
CA GLY A 207 -16.93 -2.40 6.90
C GLY A 207 -16.01 -3.60 7.14
N TRP A 208 -16.62 -4.77 7.31
CA TRP A 208 -15.94 -6.03 7.56
C TRP A 208 -14.90 -6.34 6.49
N ILE A 209 -15.31 -6.31 5.21
CA ILE A 209 -14.41 -6.61 4.10
C ILE A 209 -13.31 -5.57 3.93
N LEU A 210 -13.58 -4.28 4.15
CA LEU A 210 -12.54 -3.24 4.09
C LEU A 210 -11.41 -3.51 5.11
N TRP A 211 -11.77 -3.98 6.31
CA TRP A 211 -10.77 -4.38 7.29
C TRP A 211 -10.00 -5.63 6.83
N VAL A 212 -10.66 -6.64 6.26
CA VAL A 212 -9.97 -7.80 5.65
C VAL A 212 -8.99 -7.35 4.56
N LEU A 213 -9.39 -6.44 3.67
CA LEU A 213 -8.50 -5.92 2.62
C LEU A 213 -7.28 -5.24 3.22
N PHE A 214 -7.47 -4.41 4.25
CA PHE A 214 -6.38 -3.78 4.99
C PHE A 214 -5.45 -4.81 5.63
N ALA A 215 -6.01 -5.81 6.32
CA ALA A 215 -5.23 -6.84 7.01
C ALA A 215 -4.40 -7.69 6.02
N ILE A 216 -4.98 -8.14 4.90
CA ILE A 216 -4.26 -8.87 3.84
C ILE A 216 -3.13 -8.01 3.27
N THR A 217 -3.40 -6.73 3.00
CA THR A 217 -2.39 -5.79 2.47
C THR A 217 -1.23 -5.61 3.45
N HIS A 218 -1.54 -5.51 4.75
CA HIS A 218 -0.56 -5.35 5.81
C HIS A 218 0.34 -6.58 5.96
N ILE A 219 -0.22 -7.79 6.07
CA ILE A 219 0.56 -9.03 6.20
C ILE A 219 1.37 -9.35 4.93
N SER A 220 1.03 -8.75 3.79
CA SER A 220 1.79 -8.90 2.55
C SER A 220 3.11 -8.12 2.57
N GLY A 221 3.30 -7.21 3.53
CA GLY A 221 4.51 -6.42 3.70
C GLY A 221 4.60 -5.17 2.82
N PRO A 222 5.79 -4.56 2.74
CA PRO A 222 6.01 -3.35 1.95
C PRO A 222 5.86 -3.65 0.46
N SER A 223 5.32 -2.67 -0.28
CA SER A 223 5.18 -2.69 -1.73
C SER A 223 6.13 -1.69 -2.35
N PHE A 224 6.68 -1.90 -3.55
CA PHE A 224 7.53 -0.89 -4.20
C PHE A 224 6.83 0.48 -4.35
N MET A 225 5.50 0.50 -4.28
CA MET A 225 4.66 1.69 -4.26
C MET A 225 4.82 2.54 -2.99
N SER A 226 5.40 2.01 -1.90
CA SER A 226 5.58 2.74 -0.64
C SER A 226 6.63 3.84 -0.72
N GLY A 227 7.61 3.73 -1.64
CA GLY A 227 8.65 4.74 -1.87
C GLY A 227 9.49 5.10 -0.64
N ALA A 228 10.50 5.95 -0.82
CA ALA A 228 11.44 6.42 0.21
C ALA A 228 10.82 7.19 1.40
N LEU A 229 9.49 7.30 1.48
CA LEU A 229 8.76 8.00 2.55
C LEU A 229 8.56 7.16 3.81
N ALA A 230 8.68 5.82 3.73
CA ALA A 230 8.51 4.92 4.86
C ALA A 230 9.82 4.21 5.20
N GLY A 231 10.80 4.96 5.71
CA GLY A 231 12.01 4.38 6.27
C GLY A 231 11.68 3.43 7.42
N GLY A 232 11.91 2.12 7.23
CA GLY A 232 12.24 1.19 8.31
C GLY A 232 11.13 0.57 9.17
N TRP A 233 9.86 0.53 8.74
CA TRP A 233 8.78 0.05 9.63
C TRP A 233 8.45 -1.46 9.61
N TYR A 234 9.27 -2.33 9.01
CA TYR A 234 8.93 -3.75 8.96
C TYR A 234 10.17 -4.67 9.11
N PRO A 235 10.27 -5.43 10.22
CA PRO A 235 11.17 -6.58 10.32
C PRO A 235 10.73 -7.66 9.31
N HIS A 236 11.40 -7.71 8.16
CA HIS A 236 10.99 -8.51 7.00
C HIS A 236 11.23 -10.02 7.18
N GLU A 237 12.25 -10.39 7.98
CA GLU A 237 12.66 -11.78 8.18
C GLU A 237 11.64 -12.64 8.95
N LEU A 238 10.81 -12.02 9.80
CA LEU A 238 9.76 -12.73 10.54
C LEU A 238 8.54 -13.02 9.65
N MET A 239 8.25 -12.16 8.67
CA MET A 239 7.01 -12.22 7.87
C MET A 239 7.09 -13.24 6.73
N SER A 240 8.27 -13.44 6.12
CA SER A 240 8.44 -14.46 5.06
C SER A 240 8.39 -15.89 5.59
N ALA A 241 8.79 -16.12 6.85
CA ALA A 241 8.75 -17.45 7.47
C ALA A 241 7.31 -17.90 7.81
N LEU A 242 6.41 -16.97 8.13
CA LEU A 242 5.01 -17.24 8.47
C LEU A 242 4.13 -17.61 7.26
N LEU A 243 4.61 -17.34 6.05
CA LEU A 243 3.84 -17.54 4.83
C LEU A 243 4.25 -18.82 4.07
N ASP A 244 5.41 -19.45 4.29
CA ASP A 244 5.86 -20.52 3.39
C ASP A 244 5.18 -21.91 3.54
N GLU A 245 3.94 -21.96 4.05
CA GLU A 245 3.15 -23.18 4.20
C GLU A 245 2.50 -23.60 2.86
N PRO A 246 2.59 -24.89 2.45
CA PRO A 246 2.03 -25.38 1.19
C PRO A 246 0.51 -25.14 1.09
N VAL A 247 -0.19 -25.16 2.23
CA VAL A 247 -1.63 -24.90 2.30
C VAL A 247 -1.97 -23.48 1.83
N GLN A 248 -1.15 -22.48 2.19
CA GLN A 248 -1.40 -21.08 1.81
C GLN A 248 -1.25 -20.89 0.30
N LYS A 249 -0.22 -21.49 -0.31
CA LYS A 249 0.01 -21.48 -1.76
C LYS A 249 -1.14 -22.11 -2.53
N ILE A 250 -1.59 -23.29 -2.08
CA ILE A 250 -2.72 -24.00 -2.69
C ILE A 250 -4.00 -23.17 -2.57
N LEU A 251 -4.30 -22.64 -1.37
CA LEU A 251 -5.51 -21.84 -1.16
C LEU A 251 -5.52 -20.59 -2.03
N SER A 252 -4.40 -19.86 -2.12
CA SER A 252 -4.25 -18.69 -2.98
C SER A 252 -4.53 -19.00 -4.45
N ALA A 253 -3.96 -20.09 -4.97
CA ALA A 253 -4.21 -20.54 -6.34
C ALA A 253 -5.69 -20.91 -6.56
N LEU A 254 -6.30 -21.66 -5.63
CA LEU A 254 -7.72 -22.03 -5.69
C LEU A 254 -8.66 -20.82 -5.67
N MET A 255 -8.39 -19.82 -4.81
CA MET A 255 -9.17 -18.59 -4.75
C MET A 255 -9.05 -17.77 -6.03
N THR A 256 -7.87 -17.78 -6.66
CA THR A 256 -7.66 -17.15 -7.98
C THR A 256 -8.49 -17.82 -9.07
N LEU A 257 -8.55 -19.15 -9.07
CA LEU A 257 -9.40 -19.90 -10.00
C LEU A 257 -10.89 -19.67 -9.74
N ALA A 258 -11.30 -19.59 -8.47
CA ALA A 258 -12.66 -19.21 -8.09
C ALA A 258 -13.02 -17.79 -8.55
N ALA A 259 -12.08 -16.84 -8.48
CA ALA A 259 -12.25 -15.49 -8.99
C ALA A 259 -12.51 -15.49 -10.51
N ALA A 260 -11.71 -16.26 -11.27
CA ALA A 260 -11.89 -16.41 -12.71
C ALA A 260 -13.23 -17.07 -13.06
N ALA A 261 -13.62 -18.11 -12.32
CA ALA A 261 -14.90 -18.80 -12.48
C ALA A 261 -16.09 -17.86 -12.21
N TRP A 262 -16.01 -17.04 -11.16
CA TRP A 262 -17.02 -16.03 -10.85
C TRP A 262 -17.18 -15.01 -11.97
N LEU A 263 -16.08 -14.48 -12.50
CA LEU A 263 -16.12 -13.54 -13.62
C LEU A 263 -16.65 -14.18 -14.90
N ALA A 264 -16.32 -15.45 -15.18
CA ALA A 264 -16.86 -16.19 -16.31
C ALA A 264 -18.35 -16.53 -16.15
N TYR A 265 -18.82 -16.71 -14.92
CA TYR A 265 -20.24 -16.84 -14.60
C TYR A 265 -20.99 -15.54 -14.89
N ARG A 266 -20.48 -14.40 -14.39
CA ARG A 266 -21.10 -13.07 -14.55
C ARG A 266 -21.02 -12.53 -15.97
N TRP A 267 -19.91 -12.75 -16.67
CA TRP A 267 -19.65 -12.21 -18.01
C TRP A 267 -19.34 -13.33 -19.00
N PRO A 268 -20.32 -13.78 -19.81
CA PRO A 268 -20.13 -14.87 -20.77
C PRO A 268 -18.98 -14.65 -21.76
N SER A 269 -18.63 -13.39 -22.05
CA SER A 269 -17.48 -13.03 -22.89
C SER A 269 -16.13 -13.53 -22.34
N LEU A 270 -16.04 -13.75 -21.03
CA LEU A 270 -14.83 -14.27 -20.36
C LEU A 270 -14.71 -15.80 -20.39
N ARG A 271 -15.66 -16.53 -20.98
CA ARG A 271 -15.59 -18.00 -21.13
C ARG A 271 -14.66 -18.46 -22.26
N ALA A 272 -14.08 -17.53 -23.01
CA ALA A 272 -13.14 -17.87 -24.08
C ALA A 272 -11.84 -18.49 -23.53
N PRO A 273 -11.23 -19.47 -24.21
CA PRO A 273 -10.08 -20.23 -23.69
C PRO A 273 -8.85 -19.36 -23.38
N ARG A 274 -8.70 -18.21 -24.04
CA ARG A 274 -7.65 -17.23 -23.74
C ARG A 274 -7.68 -16.70 -22.30
N TYR A 275 -8.87 -16.61 -21.69
CA TYR A 275 -9.00 -16.16 -20.31
C TYR A 275 -8.67 -17.27 -19.31
N LEU A 276 -8.74 -18.54 -19.73
CA LEU A 276 -8.23 -19.67 -18.94
C LEU A 276 -6.70 -19.59 -18.83
N VAL A 277 -6.01 -19.23 -19.91
CA VAL A 277 -4.56 -18.97 -19.86
C VAL A 277 -4.25 -17.82 -18.89
N ALA A 278 -4.98 -16.71 -18.97
CA ALA A 278 -4.83 -15.60 -18.04
C ALA A 278 -5.08 -16.02 -16.58
N ALA A 279 -6.12 -16.82 -16.32
CA ALA A 279 -6.42 -17.36 -14.99
C ALA A 279 -5.32 -18.29 -14.47
N ALA A 280 -4.78 -19.17 -15.32
CA ALA A 280 -3.67 -20.05 -14.95
C ALA A 280 -2.40 -19.27 -14.62
N MET A 281 -2.11 -18.20 -15.39
CA MET A 281 -0.98 -17.31 -15.10
C MET A 281 -1.16 -16.56 -13.77
N LEU A 282 -2.37 -16.05 -13.48
CA LEU A 282 -2.65 -15.43 -12.18
C LEU A 282 -2.55 -16.45 -11.04
N ALA A 283 -3.04 -17.68 -11.22
CA ALA A 283 -2.94 -18.72 -10.20
C ALA A 283 -1.48 -19.11 -9.93
N ALA A 284 -0.65 -19.21 -10.98
CA ALA A 284 0.79 -19.41 -10.84
C ALA A 284 1.48 -18.23 -10.15
N PHE A 285 1.04 -17.00 -10.40
CA PHE A 285 1.58 -15.82 -9.71
C PHE A 285 1.10 -15.75 -8.24
N ALA A 286 -0.14 -16.13 -7.98
CA ALA A 286 -0.72 -16.22 -6.64
C ALA A 286 -0.09 -17.35 -5.80
N TRP A 287 0.54 -18.34 -6.45
CA TRP A 287 1.39 -19.33 -5.79
C TRP A 287 2.70 -18.71 -5.27
N LEU A 288 3.26 -17.74 -5.98
CA LEU A 288 4.47 -17.00 -5.57
C LEU A 288 4.14 -15.89 -4.54
N VAL A 289 2.96 -15.28 -4.67
CA VAL A 289 2.45 -14.22 -3.80
C VAL A 289 1.14 -14.68 -3.17
N GLN A 290 1.24 -15.31 -2.00
CA GLN A 290 0.16 -16.11 -1.43
C GLN A 290 -1.05 -15.33 -0.93
N THR A 291 -0.91 -14.04 -0.66
CA THR A 291 -2.03 -13.16 -0.31
C THR A 291 -2.81 -12.67 -1.53
N LEU A 292 -2.27 -12.87 -2.74
CA LEU A 292 -2.86 -12.36 -3.98
C LEU A 292 -4.20 -13.05 -4.31
N GLY A 293 -4.32 -14.35 -4.05
CA GLY A 293 -5.51 -15.12 -4.44
C GLY A 293 -6.79 -14.63 -3.76
N ALA A 294 -6.72 -14.36 -2.46
CA ALA A 294 -7.82 -13.77 -1.70
C ALA A 294 -8.21 -12.40 -2.25
N MET A 295 -7.21 -11.58 -2.58
CA MET A 295 -7.43 -10.25 -3.11
C MET A 295 -8.11 -10.25 -4.48
N LEU A 296 -7.64 -11.11 -5.39
CA LEU A 296 -8.23 -11.29 -6.71
C LEU A 296 -9.68 -11.78 -6.64
N LEU A 297 -10.00 -12.68 -5.70
CA LEU A 297 -11.37 -13.14 -5.47
C LEU A 297 -12.29 -11.99 -5.06
N VAL A 298 -11.88 -11.18 -4.09
CA VAL A 298 -12.67 -10.04 -3.62
C VAL A 298 -12.86 -9.00 -4.73
N THR A 299 -11.80 -8.67 -5.49
CA THR A 299 -11.89 -7.77 -6.64
C THR A 299 -12.84 -8.32 -7.71
N ALA A 300 -12.78 -9.62 -8.02
CA ALA A 300 -13.69 -10.27 -8.96
C ALA A 300 -15.15 -10.20 -8.50
N ILE A 301 -15.42 -10.43 -7.21
CA ILE A 301 -16.77 -10.34 -6.63
C ILE A 301 -17.33 -8.94 -6.77
N PHE A 302 -16.59 -7.90 -6.40
CA PHE A 302 -17.06 -6.52 -6.51
C PHE A 302 -17.18 -6.02 -7.95
N ALA A 303 -16.24 -6.38 -8.82
CA ALA A 303 -16.31 -6.04 -10.24
C ALA A 303 -17.54 -6.70 -10.90
N GLY A 304 -17.82 -7.97 -10.59
CA GLY A 304 -18.96 -8.71 -11.14
C GLY A 304 -20.32 -8.34 -10.54
N SER A 305 -20.36 -7.72 -9.36
CA SER A 305 -21.59 -7.31 -8.67
C SER A 305 -21.93 -5.82 -8.82
N GLY A 306 -21.03 -5.00 -9.39
CA GLY A 306 -21.30 -3.57 -9.66
C GLY A 306 -20.93 -2.60 -8.53
N HIS A 307 -20.31 -3.09 -7.44
CA HIS A 307 -19.85 -2.27 -6.31
C HIS A 307 -18.53 -1.55 -6.64
N TRP A 308 -18.57 -0.61 -7.59
CA TRP A 308 -17.36 -0.03 -8.19
C TRP A 308 -16.40 0.63 -7.20
N ARG A 309 -16.89 1.23 -6.10
CA ARG A 309 -16.04 1.84 -5.07
C ARG A 309 -15.17 0.79 -4.36
N LEU A 310 -15.78 -0.33 -3.97
CA LEU A 310 -15.09 -1.45 -3.33
C LEU A 310 -14.25 -2.24 -4.36
N ALA A 311 -14.68 -2.30 -5.62
CA ALA A 311 -13.87 -2.85 -6.70
C ALA A 311 -12.58 -2.03 -6.90
N VAL A 312 -12.65 -0.70 -6.84
CA VAL A 312 -11.46 0.17 -6.91
C VAL A 312 -10.59 0.01 -5.66
N ALA A 313 -11.16 0.02 -4.46
CA ALA A 313 -10.41 -0.18 -3.22
C ALA A 313 -9.66 -1.52 -3.23
N SER A 314 -10.34 -2.59 -3.64
CA SER A 314 -9.73 -3.92 -3.78
C SER A 314 -8.73 -4.01 -4.94
N ALA A 315 -8.93 -3.29 -6.05
CA ALA A 315 -7.93 -3.23 -7.12
C ALA A 315 -6.65 -2.51 -6.66
N ILE A 316 -6.76 -1.44 -5.86
CA ILE A 316 -5.61 -0.73 -5.29
C ILE A 316 -4.83 -1.66 -4.35
N ALA A 317 -5.53 -2.36 -3.45
CA ALA A 317 -4.88 -3.33 -2.57
C ALA A 317 -4.29 -4.53 -3.34
N THR A 318 -4.91 -4.98 -4.43
CA THR A 318 -4.31 -5.97 -5.35
C THR A 318 -3.00 -5.44 -5.94
N ALA A 319 -2.98 -4.20 -6.44
CA ALA A 319 -1.76 -3.59 -6.98
C ALA A 319 -0.65 -3.47 -5.92
N TRP A 320 -1.00 -3.14 -4.68
CA TRP A 320 -0.07 -3.13 -3.56
C TRP A 320 0.58 -4.51 -3.37
N ILE A 321 -0.24 -5.57 -3.27
CA ILE A 321 0.21 -6.95 -3.07
C ILE A 321 1.09 -7.44 -4.22
N ILE A 322 0.75 -7.11 -5.47
CA ILE A 322 1.63 -7.42 -6.62
C ILE A 322 3.01 -6.77 -6.42
N GLY A 323 3.06 -5.56 -5.88
CA GLY A 323 4.31 -4.84 -5.64
C GLY A 323 5.15 -5.35 -4.47
N THR A 324 4.63 -6.22 -3.61
CA THR A 324 5.43 -6.84 -2.54
C THR A 324 6.38 -7.90 -3.08
N PHE A 325 6.09 -8.45 -4.27
CA PHE A 325 6.97 -9.37 -5.00
C PHE A 325 8.37 -8.79 -5.22
N TYR A 326 8.50 -7.46 -5.31
CA TYR A 326 9.78 -6.77 -5.40
C TYR A 326 10.70 -7.09 -4.20
N TYR A 327 10.16 -7.12 -2.99
CA TYR A 327 10.91 -7.28 -1.74
C TYR A 327 11.13 -8.74 -1.32
N GLN A 328 10.71 -9.73 -2.09
CA GLN A 328 10.95 -11.14 -1.76
C GLN A 328 12.41 -11.56 -2.00
N LEU A 329 13.22 -11.75 -0.95
CA LEU A 329 14.67 -11.98 -1.07
C LEU A 329 15.07 -13.35 -1.63
N ASN A 330 14.13 -14.30 -1.73
CA ASN A 330 14.38 -15.66 -2.20
C ASN A 330 14.48 -15.80 -3.74
N VAL A 331 14.15 -14.74 -4.49
CA VAL A 331 14.20 -14.75 -5.97
C VAL A 331 15.03 -13.58 -6.46
N ALA A 332 15.99 -13.89 -7.33
CA ALA A 332 16.85 -12.88 -7.95
C ALA A 332 16.06 -11.80 -8.69
N LEU A 333 16.52 -10.56 -8.62
CA LEU A 333 15.81 -9.41 -9.18
C LEU A 333 15.60 -9.54 -10.70
N ALA A 334 16.59 -10.11 -11.40
CA ALA A 334 16.50 -10.39 -12.84
C ALA A 334 15.38 -11.40 -13.18
N ILE A 335 15.21 -12.45 -12.36
CA ILE A 335 14.15 -13.45 -12.55
C ILE A 335 12.79 -12.79 -12.33
N LYS A 336 12.64 -11.96 -11.29
CA LYS A 336 11.40 -11.20 -11.04
C LYS A 336 11.03 -10.32 -12.23
N ALA A 337 12.01 -9.62 -12.80
CA ALA A 337 11.80 -8.77 -13.98
C ALA A 337 11.32 -9.58 -15.20
N ILE A 338 11.92 -10.74 -15.45
CA ILE A 338 11.50 -11.64 -16.54
C ILE A 338 10.07 -12.12 -16.34
N ILE A 339 9.70 -12.55 -15.12
CA ILE A 339 8.33 -12.97 -14.80
C ILE A 339 7.34 -11.85 -15.09
N MET A 340 7.63 -10.62 -14.66
CA MET A 340 6.78 -9.45 -14.91
C MET A 340 6.64 -9.11 -16.40
N ILE A 341 7.73 -9.18 -17.17
CA ILE A 341 7.71 -8.95 -18.63
C ILE A 341 6.85 -10.02 -19.33
N VAL A 342 7.06 -11.30 -19.01
CA VAL A 342 6.32 -12.41 -19.61
C VAL A 342 4.83 -12.30 -19.28
N MET A 343 4.48 -12.00 -18.02
CA MET A 343 3.10 -11.78 -17.62
C MET A 343 2.48 -10.58 -18.35
N GLY A 344 3.14 -9.42 -18.34
CA GLY A 344 2.66 -8.23 -19.00
C GLY A 344 2.44 -8.42 -20.50
N ALA A 345 3.38 -9.08 -21.18
CA ALA A 345 3.25 -9.43 -22.60
C ALA A 345 2.07 -10.37 -22.86
N ALA A 346 1.89 -11.39 -22.03
CA ALA A 346 0.77 -12.32 -22.16
C ALA A 346 -0.59 -11.63 -21.95
N PHE A 347 -0.74 -10.82 -20.89
CA PHE A 347 -1.95 -10.04 -20.68
C PHE A 347 -2.21 -9.04 -21.82
N GLY A 348 -1.16 -8.39 -22.33
CA GLY A 348 -1.23 -7.51 -23.50
C GLY A 348 -1.74 -8.24 -24.75
N LEU A 349 -1.28 -9.48 -24.99
CA LEU A 349 -1.76 -10.33 -26.09
C LEU A 349 -3.22 -10.76 -25.91
N VAL A 350 -3.61 -11.15 -24.69
CA VAL A 350 -5.00 -11.48 -24.35
C VAL A 350 -5.91 -10.27 -24.58
N ALA A 351 -5.53 -9.09 -24.10
CA ALA A 351 -6.26 -7.84 -24.26
C ALA A 351 -6.38 -7.42 -25.73
N ARG A 352 -5.28 -7.45 -26.49
CA ARG A 352 -5.26 -7.13 -27.94
C ARG A 352 -6.19 -8.03 -28.74
N ARG A 353 -6.23 -9.34 -28.43
CA ARG A 353 -7.14 -10.29 -29.09
C ARG A 353 -8.59 -10.10 -28.63
N GLY A 354 -8.81 -9.69 -27.38
CA GLY A 354 -10.11 -9.28 -26.85
C GLY A 354 -10.72 -8.13 -27.64
N TRP A 355 -9.91 -7.10 -27.89
CA TRP A 355 -10.35 -5.90 -28.58
C TRP A 355 -10.67 -6.12 -30.07
N ARG A 356 -9.99 -7.07 -30.71
CA ARG A 356 -10.21 -7.42 -32.13
C ARG A 356 -11.44 -8.30 -32.37
N GLY A 357 -11.95 -8.98 -31.33
CA GLY A 357 -13.05 -9.96 -31.44
C GLY A 357 -14.38 -9.52 -30.83
N GLY A 358 -14.49 -8.29 -30.32
CA GLY A 358 -15.72 -7.78 -29.68
C GLY A 358 -16.44 -6.75 -30.56
N VAL A 359 -17.74 -6.98 -30.77
CA VAL A 359 -18.72 -5.99 -31.25
C VAL A 359 -18.39 -4.64 -30.63
N ARG A 360 -18.14 -3.61 -31.46
CA ARG A 360 -18.03 -2.23 -30.98
C ARG A 360 -19.28 -1.97 -30.14
N PRO A 361 -19.16 -1.63 -28.85
CA PRO A 361 -20.34 -1.21 -28.11
C PRO A 361 -20.91 -0.02 -28.89
N ALA A 362 -22.08 -0.19 -29.49
CA ALA A 362 -22.92 0.93 -29.88
C ALA A 362 -23.47 1.55 -28.58
N ILE A 363 -22.55 1.97 -27.70
CA ILE A 363 -22.90 2.89 -26.65
C ILE A 363 -23.03 4.20 -27.40
N LEU A 364 -24.26 4.66 -27.53
CA LEU A 364 -24.61 6.06 -27.71
C LEU A 364 -23.97 6.83 -26.54
N VAL A 365 -22.65 7.07 -26.62
CA VAL A 365 -21.96 8.07 -25.81
C VAL A 365 -22.32 9.40 -26.46
N SER A 366 -23.57 9.82 -26.25
CA SER A 366 -23.87 11.24 -26.34
C SER A 366 -23.26 11.88 -25.10
N THR A 367 -22.48 12.95 -25.33
CA THR A 367 -21.86 13.83 -24.33
C THR A 367 -20.75 13.22 -23.46
N MET A 368 -19.60 12.95 -24.08
CA MET A 368 -18.31 13.58 -23.76
C MET A 368 -17.29 13.08 -24.79
N SER A 369 -17.54 13.38 -26.07
CA SER A 369 -16.48 13.40 -27.08
C SER A 369 -15.61 14.63 -26.83
N GLY A 370 -14.94 14.65 -25.67
CA GLY A 370 -13.78 15.51 -25.49
C GLY A 370 -12.78 15.15 -26.58
N THR A 371 -12.06 16.15 -27.07
CA THR A 371 -11.00 16.13 -28.11
C THR A 371 -9.81 15.19 -27.82
N ALA A 372 -9.99 14.21 -26.94
CA ALA A 372 -9.07 13.18 -26.51
C ALA A 372 -8.80 12.10 -27.59
N GLY A 373 -8.72 12.47 -28.87
CA GLY A 373 -8.41 11.53 -29.96
C GLY A 373 -7.27 12.00 -30.85
N ARG A 374 -7.18 13.30 -31.14
CA ARG A 374 -6.19 13.83 -32.09
C ARG A 374 -4.82 14.04 -31.45
N TRP A 375 -4.78 14.43 -30.18
CA TRP A 375 -3.55 14.77 -29.47
C TRP A 375 -3.01 13.65 -28.57
N GLN A 376 -3.75 12.57 -28.35
CA GLN A 376 -3.28 11.46 -27.51
C GLN A 376 -2.08 10.73 -28.14
N ARG A 377 -2.18 10.31 -29.40
CA ARG A 377 -1.09 9.62 -30.11
C ARG A 377 0.17 10.49 -30.27
N PRO A 378 0.08 11.75 -30.77
CA PRO A 378 1.26 12.61 -30.81
C PRO A 378 1.72 13.00 -29.41
N GLY A 379 0.84 13.09 -28.41
CA GLY A 379 1.21 13.33 -27.02
C GLY A 379 2.03 12.19 -26.43
N ILE A 380 1.63 10.93 -26.64
CA ILE A 380 2.39 9.73 -26.23
C ILE A 380 3.72 9.66 -26.97
N ALA A 381 3.72 9.92 -28.28
CA ALA A 381 4.96 9.92 -29.07
C ALA A 381 5.90 11.03 -28.65
N ALA A 382 5.40 12.24 -28.40
CA ALA A 382 6.17 13.38 -27.92
C ALA A 382 6.72 13.14 -26.51
N SER A 383 5.92 12.57 -25.59
CA SER A 383 6.40 12.22 -24.25
C SER A 383 7.48 11.15 -24.31
N LEU A 384 7.30 10.11 -25.14
CA LEU A 384 8.32 9.08 -25.34
C LEU A 384 9.60 9.69 -25.91
N LEU A 385 9.49 10.53 -26.94
CA LEU A 385 10.62 11.19 -27.57
C LEU A 385 11.35 12.12 -26.58
N ALA A 386 10.61 12.91 -25.81
CA ALA A 386 11.19 13.77 -24.78
C ALA A 386 11.93 12.95 -23.71
N THR A 387 11.34 11.86 -23.21
CA THR A 387 11.99 10.94 -22.27
C THR A 387 13.28 10.36 -22.86
N LEU A 388 13.23 9.89 -24.12
CA LEU A 388 14.41 9.35 -24.80
C LEU A 388 15.50 10.42 -24.98
N VAL A 389 15.15 11.64 -25.38
CA VAL A 389 16.13 12.72 -25.55
C VAL A 389 16.79 13.08 -24.22
N VAL A 390 16.01 13.30 -23.16
CA VAL A 390 16.56 13.64 -21.83
C VAL A 390 17.47 12.53 -21.31
N ALA A 391 17.04 11.27 -21.40
CA ALA A 391 17.85 10.14 -20.98
C ALA A 391 19.15 10.01 -21.81
N ASN A 392 19.07 10.13 -23.13
CA ASN A 392 20.24 9.99 -24.00
C ASN A 392 21.20 11.18 -23.90
N LEU A 393 20.72 12.40 -23.65
CA LEU A 393 21.60 13.54 -23.35
C LEU A 393 22.40 13.29 -22.06
N GLY A 394 21.76 12.75 -21.02
CA GLY A 394 22.45 12.37 -19.79
C GLY A 394 23.48 11.25 -20.00
N ILE A 395 23.18 10.27 -20.85
CA ILE A 395 24.13 9.21 -21.23
C ILE A 395 25.31 9.81 -21.99
N TRP A 396 25.06 10.67 -22.98
CA TRP A 396 26.10 11.29 -23.80
C TRP A 396 27.06 12.14 -22.95
N GLN A 397 26.56 12.93 -22.01
CA GLN A 397 27.38 13.71 -21.07
C GLN A 397 28.30 12.82 -20.22
N LYS A 398 27.78 11.70 -19.71
CA LYS A 398 28.57 10.74 -18.91
C LYS A 398 29.60 10.01 -19.76
N GLU A 399 29.25 9.58 -20.98
CA GLU A 399 30.18 8.94 -21.92
C GLU A 399 31.33 9.88 -22.32
N GLU A 400 31.04 11.17 -22.53
CA GLU A 400 32.06 12.16 -22.83
C GLU A 400 33.02 12.36 -21.64
N LEU A 401 32.49 12.40 -20.41
CA LEU A 401 33.29 12.44 -19.19
C LEU A 401 34.16 11.18 -19.03
N ILE A 402 33.63 9.99 -19.37
CA ILE A 402 34.40 8.73 -19.34
C ILE A 402 35.59 8.80 -20.32
N ARG A 403 35.39 9.39 -21.50
CA ARG A 403 36.41 9.47 -22.56
C ARG A 403 37.47 10.53 -22.30
N THR A 404 37.05 11.72 -21.87
CA THR A 404 37.93 12.90 -21.76
C THR A 404 38.41 13.19 -20.35
N GLY A 405 37.72 12.66 -19.34
CA GLY A 405 38.06 12.86 -17.93
C GLY A 405 39.41 12.25 -17.55
N ARG A 406 40.13 12.96 -16.68
CA ARG A 406 41.39 12.49 -16.09
C ARG A 406 41.08 11.29 -15.19
N LEU A 407 41.86 10.21 -15.34
CA LEU A 407 41.76 9.02 -14.50
C LEU A 407 42.37 9.31 -13.13
N VAL A 408 41.61 9.04 -12.07
CA VAL A 408 42.01 9.28 -10.68
C VAL A 408 41.52 8.15 -9.79
N PHE A 409 42.34 7.73 -8.81
CA PHE A 409 41.96 6.73 -7.81
C PHE A 409 41.75 7.38 -6.43
N LEU A 410 40.65 7.06 -5.77
CA LEU A 410 40.34 7.52 -4.41
C LEU A 410 40.20 6.33 -3.47
N GLU A 411 40.84 6.37 -2.31
CA GLU A 411 40.79 5.27 -1.34
C GLU A 411 39.40 5.18 -0.69
N VAL A 412 38.82 3.98 -0.68
CA VAL A 412 37.53 3.70 -0.05
C VAL A 412 37.72 3.66 1.47
N ALA A 413 36.89 4.40 2.19
CA ALA A 413 36.81 4.34 3.65
C ALA A 413 35.97 3.13 4.09
N PRO A 414 36.28 2.49 5.23
CA PRO A 414 35.51 1.36 5.73
C PRO A 414 34.05 1.76 5.99
N VAL A 415 33.12 1.15 5.26
CA VAL A 415 31.67 1.20 5.50
C VAL A 415 31.19 -0.24 5.48
N ASP A 416 30.19 -0.58 6.29
CA ASP A 416 29.53 -1.87 6.19
C ASP A 416 28.93 -1.97 4.77
N PRO A 417 29.44 -2.86 3.90
CA PRO A 417 29.16 -2.78 2.47
C PRO A 417 27.72 -3.11 2.11
N ARG A 418 26.85 -3.47 3.07
CA ARG A 418 25.58 -4.15 2.78
C ARG A 418 24.37 -3.26 2.96
N SER A 419 23.56 -3.19 1.92
CA SER A 419 22.14 -2.90 2.05
C SER A 419 21.38 -3.77 1.07
N LEU A 420 20.68 -4.76 1.64
CA LEU A 420 19.95 -5.81 0.92
C LEU A 420 18.67 -5.30 0.23
N VAL A 421 18.31 -4.03 0.43
CA VAL A 421 16.94 -3.54 0.19
C VAL A 421 16.72 -3.01 -1.24
N GLN A 422 17.78 -2.68 -1.98
CA GLN A 422 17.68 -2.05 -3.32
C GLN A 422 18.35 -2.86 -4.44
N GLY A 423 18.73 -4.11 -4.17
CA GLY A 423 19.56 -4.94 -5.03
C GLY A 423 20.98 -5.11 -4.46
N ASP A 424 21.82 -5.86 -5.16
CA ASP A 424 23.23 -6.03 -4.78
C ASP A 424 24.02 -4.75 -5.09
N TYR A 425 24.30 -3.98 -4.05
CA TYR A 425 25.18 -2.81 -4.13
C TYR A 425 26.11 -2.76 -2.93
N MET A 426 27.25 -2.11 -3.11
CA MET A 426 28.21 -1.84 -2.06
C MET A 426 28.10 -0.37 -1.68
N ALA A 427 27.75 -0.10 -0.43
CA ALA A 427 27.84 1.25 0.11
C ALA A 427 29.31 1.70 0.09
N LEU A 428 29.55 2.90 -0.46
CA LEU A 428 30.88 3.47 -0.58
C LEU A 428 30.97 4.73 0.26
N ASN A 429 32.09 4.86 0.96
CA ASN A 429 32.58 6.14 1.43
C ASN A 429 34.04 6.26 1.00
N PHE A 430 34.55 7.48 0.90
CA PHE A 430 35.93 7.73 0.46
C PHE A 430 36.68 8.44 1.56
N LYS A 431 37.97 8.11 1.73
CA LYS A 431 38.80 8.78 2.71
C LYS A 431 38.99 10.24 2.31
N MET A 432 38.46 11.12 3.13
CA MET A 432 38.58 12.56 2.98
C MET A 432 38.99 13.13 4.33
N PRO A 433 40.23 13.63 4.48
CA PRO A 433 40.70 14.21 5.76
C PRO A 433 40.13 15.61 6.01
N LEU A 434 39.06 16.02 5.32
CA LEU A 434 38.41 17.29 5.58
C LEU A 434 37.60 17.16 6.88
N PRO A 435 37.69 18.13 7.81
CA PRO A 435 36.81 18.17 8.97
C PRO A 435 35.34 18.18 8.52
N ASP A 436 34.42 17.71 9.38
CA ASP A 436 32.97 17.75 9.13
C ASP A 436 32.48 19.20 9.00
N VAL A 437 32.68 19.81 7.82
CA VAL A 437 32.30 21.21 7.60
C VAL A 437 30.87 21.25 7.09
N LEU A 438 29.93 21.13 8.02
CA LEU A 438 28.48 21.31 7.80
C LEU A 438 28.11 22.74 7.34
N HIS A 439 29.09 23.64 7.13
CA HIS A 439 28.87 25.08 6.94
C HIS A 439 29.71 25.72 5.81
N THR A 440 30.36 24.97 4.93
CA THR A 440 31.09 25.59 3.80
C THR A 440 30.19 25.82 2.59
N SER A 441 30.23 27.03 2.04
CA SER A 441 29.51 27.46 0.83
C SER A 441 30.15 27.01 -0.48
N SER A 442 31.35 26.42 -0.44
CA SER A 442 32.05 25.90 -1.61
C SER A 442 31.84 24.39 -1.74
N LEU A 443 31.21 23.98 -2.84
CA LEU A 443 30.99 22.58 -3.22
C LEU A 443 32.15 22.01 -4.05
N LEU A 444 33.33 22.62 -3.99
CA LEU A 444 34.51 22.18 -4.73
C LEU A 444 35.67 21.96 -3.76
N ALA A 445 36.36 20.84 -3.89
CA ALA A 445 37.58 20.52 -3.17
C ALA A 445 38.78 20.45 -4.11
N ILE A 446 39.97 20.71 -3.57
CA ILE A 446 41.25 20.53 -4.24
C ILE A 446 41.88 19.24 -3.73
N ALA A 447 42.25 18.35 -4.65
CA ALA A 447 42.96 17.11 -4.35
C ALA A 447 44.31 17.07 -5.05
N LYS A 448 45.33 16.55 -4.36
CA LYS A 448 46.67 16.32 -4.91
C LYS A 448 46.79 14.89 -5.41
N ILE A 449 47.35 14.72 -6.61
CA ILE A 449 47.50 13.41 -7.25
C ILE A 449 48.95 12.94 -7.12
N ASP A 450 49.14 11.73 -6.59
CA ASP A 450 50.45 11.08 -6.51
C ASP A 450 50.91 10.51 -7.87
N ALA A 451 52.16 10.02 -7.94
CA ALA A 451 52.71 9.42 -9.16
C ALA A 451 51.97 8.15 -9.63
N ARG A 452 51.15 7.52 -8.77
CA ARG A 452 50.33 6.34 -9.09
C ARG A 452 48.90 6.71 -9.49
N GLY A 453 48.56 7.99 -9.50
CA GLY A 453 47.22 8.49 -9.83
C GLY A 453 46.24 8.49 -8.66
N ILE A 454 46.72 8.29 -7.42
CA ILE A 454 45.90 8.32 -6.21
C ILE A 454 45.71 9.77 -5.78
N ALA A 455 44.46 10.21 -5.67
CA ALA A 455 44.10 11.53 -5.18
C ALA A 455 43.87 11.50 -3.66
N VAL A 456 44.53 12.43 -2.97
CA VAL A 456 44.25 12.74 -1.56
C VAL A 456 43.62 14.13 -1.52
N VAL A 457 42.39 14.21 -1.00
CA VAL A 457 41.69 15.48 -0.83
C VAL A 457 42.41 16.28 0.25
N ASP A 458 42.88 17.48 -0.09
CA ASP A 458 43.74 18.30 0.77
C ASP A 458 42.93 19.41 1.45
N ARG A 459 42.20 20.21 0.66
CA ARG A 459 41.47 21.39 1.14
C ARG A 459 40.22 21.69 0.31
N VAL A 460 39.29 22.47 0.86
CA VAL A 460 38.17 23.05 0.10
C VAL A 460 38.70 24.14 -0.84
N LYS A 461 38.13 24.28 -2.04
CA LYS A 461 38.55 25.26 -3.03
C LYS A 461 38.46 26.68 -2.48
N ASP A 462 39.57 27.38 -2.56
CA ASP A 462 39.75 28.79 -2.26
C ASP A 462 40.06 29.60 -3.54
N THR A 463 40.50 30.85 -3.42
CA THR A 463 40.83 31.73 -4.55
C THR A 463 42.22 31.46 -5.15
N THR A 464 42.96 30.48 -4.63
CA THR A 464 44.33 30.18 -5.06
C THR A 464 44.34 29.41 -6.38
N ALA A 465 45.33 29.69 -7.24
CA ALA A 465 45.52 28.94 -8.48
C ALA A 465 45.95 27.50 -8.19
N LEU A 466 45.43 26.53 -8.96
CA LEU A 466 45.80 25.12 -8.84
C LEU A 466 47.26 24.89 -9.23
N ALA A 467 48.00 24.14 -8.42
CA ALA A 467 49.30 23.62 -8.80
C ALA A 467 49.18 22.52 -9.88
N GLY A 468 50.28 22.18 -10.57
CA GLY A 468 50.24 21.23 -11.70
C GLY A 468 49.83 19.80 -11.33
N ASP A 469 49.98 19.42 -10.06
CA ASP A 469 49.59 18.14 -9.46
C ASP A 469 48.23 18.19 -8.75
N GLU A 470 47.55 19.35 -8.76
CA GLU A 470 46.26 19.56 -8.12
C GLU A 470 45.10 19.45 -9.13
N ILE A 471 43.96 18.92 -8.65
CA ILE A 471 42.70 18.85 -9.41
C ILE A 471 41.53 19.36 -8.58
N LEU A 472 40.48 19.80 -9.28
CA LEU A 472 39.19 20.11 -8.67
C LEU A 472 38.33 18.85 -8.60
N ILE A 473 37.60 18.69 -7.50
CA ILE A 473 36.57 17.66 -7.35
C ILE A 473 35.33 18.28 -6.73
N GLU A 474 34.18 18.05 -7.36
CA GLU A 474 32.89 18.47 -6.86
C GLU A 474 32.43 17.61 -5.68
N LEU A 475 31.92 18.27 -4.65
CA LEU A 475 31.33 17.69 -3.47
C LEU A 475 29.81 17.83 -3.51
N ILE A 476 29.12 16.75 -3.20
CA ILE A 476 27.66 16.69 -3.18
C ILE A 476 27.20 16.80 -1.72
N PRO A 477 26.31 17.77 -1.39
CA PRO A 477 25.72 17.85 -0.07
C PRO A 477 24.73 16.71 0.14
N THR A 478 24.89 15.99 1.24
CA THR A 478 23.98 14.92 1.69
C THR A 478 23.51 15.19 3.12
N GLY A 479 22.43 14.54 3.55
CA GLY A 479 21.90 14.69 4.92
C GLY A 479 22.88 14.32 6.04
N SER A 480 24.00 13.67 5.71
CA SER A 480 25.06 13.28 6.64
C SER A 480 26.40 13.99 6.39
N GLY A 481 26.43 15.10 5.64
CA GLY A 481 27.65 15.86 5.31
C GLY A 481 27.95 15.94 3.81
N LEU A 482 29.16 16.40 3.46
CA LEU A 482 29.64 16.48 2.07
C LEU A 482 30.23 15.14 1.62
N ARG A 483 29.91 14.70 0.41
CA ARG A 483 30.41 13.45 -0.18
C ARG A 483 30.99 13.66 -1.57
N LEU A 484 31.86 12.75 -1.99
CA LEU A 484 32.38 12.69 -3.36
C LEU A 484 31.39 11.94 -4.24
N ALA A 485 30.86 12.59 -5.29
CA ALA A 485 30.17 12.04 -6.46
C ALA A 485 29.15 10.89 -6.29
N SER A 486 29.55 9.72 -5.80
CA SER A 486 28.72 8.52 -5.63
C SER A 486 28.98 7.86 -4.28
N ASP A 487 27.93 7.38 -3.64
CA ASP A 487 27.95 6.68 -2.35
C ASP A 487 27.63 5.18 -2.45
N ALA A 488 27.54 4.66 -3.68
CA ALA A 488 27.20 3.27 -3.93
C ALA A 488 27.79 2.75 -5.25
N TRP A 489 28.24 1.49 -5.24
CA TRP A 489 28.55 0.73 -6.45
C TRP A 489 27.52 -0.37 -6.66
N TYR A 490 26.78 -0.28 -7.76
CA TYR A 490 25.77 -1.28 -8.13
C TYR A 490 26.41 -2.36 -9.00
N PHE A 491 26.17 -3.63 -8.67
CA PHE A 491 26.71 -4.76 -9.43
C PHE A 491 25.65 -5.84 -9.61
N LYS A 492 25.98 -6.81 -10.47
CA LYS A 492 25.11 -7.95 -10.71
C LYS A 492 24.99 -8.79 -9.45
N GLU A 493 23.76 -9.22 -9.16
CA GLU A 493 23.46 -10.12 -8.05
C GLU A 493 24.38 -11.35 -8.05
N GLY A 494 25.02 -11.62 -6.91
CA GLY A 494 25.99 -12.71 -6.74
C GLY A 494 27.47 -12.34 -6.98
N GLU A 495 27.79 -11.09 -7.36
CA GLU A 495 29.19 -10.63 -7.48
C GLU A 495 29.72 -9.94 -6.20
N ALA A 496 29.01 -10.00 -5.08
CA ALA A 496 29.38 -9.29 -3.85
C ALA A 496 30.81 -9.59 -3.38
N ASP A 497 31.22 -10.86 -3.34
CA ASP A 497 32.56 -11.27 -2.88
C ASP A 497 33.70 -10.75 -3.75
N ARG A 498 33.40 -10.48 -5.03
CA ARG A 498 34.35 -9.88 -5.97
C ARG A 498 34.61 -8.42 -5.61
N TRP A 499 33.53 -7.65 -5.41
CA TRP A 499 33.61 -6.22 -5.15
C TRP A 499 33.99 -5.88 -3.71
N ALA A 500 33.74 -6.77 -2.74
CA ALA A 500 34.13 -6.61 -1.34
C ALA A 500 35.66 -6.46 -1.13
N LYS A 501 36.48 -6.83 -2.13
CA LYS A 501 37.94 -6.68 -2.11
C LYS A 501 38.42 -5.29 -2.55
N ALA A 502 37.51 -4.39 -2.93
CA ALA A 502 37.85 -3.07 -3.41
C ALA A 502 38.50 -2.21 -2.32
N LYS A 503 39.63 -1.59 -2.68
CA LYS A 503 40.32 -0.59 -1.85
C LYS A 503 40.27 0.81 -2.45
N TYR A 504 40.11 0.91 -3.77
CA TYR A 504 40.07 2.20 -4.47
C TYR A 504 38.86 2.30 -5.40
N GLY A 505 38.25 3.48 -5.46
CA GLY A 505 37.32 3.86 -6.51
C GLY A 505 38.08 4.47 -7.69
N GLU A 506 37.76 4.03 -8.90
CA GLU A 506 38.28 4.56 -10.15
C GLU A 506 37.35 5.65 -10.68
N PHE A 507 37.85 6.88 -10.77
CA PHE A 507 37.09 8.06 -11.16
C PHE A 507 37.59 8.66 -12.47
N ARG A 508 36.64 9.24 -13.21
CA ARG A 508 36.87 10.16 -14.32
C ARG A 508 36.44 11.54 -13.91
N ILE A 509 37.38 12.48 -13.92
CA ILE A 509 37.18 13.85 -13.44
C ILE A 509 37.50 14.85 -14.56
N ASP A 510 36.58 15.75 -14.86
CA ASP A 510 36.82 16.82 -15.84
C ASP A 510 37.52 18.04 -15.22
N ARG A 511 37.74 19.09 -16.02
CA ARG A 511 38.37 20.34 -15.56
C ARG A 511 37.49 21.17 -14.63
N GLN A 512 36.19 20.93 -14.63
CA GLN A 512 35.20 21.65 -13.83
C GLN A 512 35.04 21.00 -12.45
N GLY A 513 35.50 19.75 -12.30
CA GLY A 513 35.48 18.96 -11.06
C GLY A 513 34.37 17.92 -11.05
N HIS A 514 33.59 17.78 -12.13
CA HIS A 514 32.57 16.74 -12.21
C HIS A 514 33.27 15.38 -12.20
N ALA A 515 32.92 14.55 -11.22
CA ALA A 515 33.52 13.25 -11.02
C ALA A 515 32.50 12.14 -11.26
N LEU A 516 32.92 11.10 -11.98
CA LEU A 516 32.12 9.91 -12.23
C LEU A 516 32.91 8.67 -11.81
N LEU A 517 32.33 7.88 -10.91
CA LEU A 517 32.86 6.56 -10.55
C LEU A 517 32.61 5.59 -11.71
N VAL A 518 33.68 5.04 -12.28
CA VAL A 518 33.63 4.13 -13.44
C VAL A 518 34.05 2.70 -13.12
N GLY A 519 34.63 2.46 -11.95
CA GLY A 519 35.07 1.14 -11.53
C GLY A 519 35.59 1.10 -10.09
N LEU A 520 35.87 -0.10 -9.61
CA LEU A 520 36.55 -0.34 -8.34
C LEU A 520 37.82 -1.15 -8.57
N ARG A 521 38.85 -0.90 -7.77
CA ARG A 521 40.16 -1.52 -7.86
C ARG A 521 40.58 -2.15 -6.54
N GLY A 522 41.33 -3.24 -6.65
CA GLY A 522 41.91 -3.92 -5.50
C GLY A 522 43.10 -3.16 -4.90
N PRO A 523 43.77 -3.73 -3.89
CA PRO A 523 44.85 -3.08 -3.15
C PRO A 523 46.05 -2.65 -4.01
N ASP A 524 46.29 -3.32 -5.14
CA ASP A 524 47.41 -3.07 -6.05
C ASP A 524 46.97 -2.31 -7.33
N LEU A 525 45.79 -1.67 -7.30
CA LEU A 525 45.16 -0.96 -8.42
C LEU A 525 44.74 -1.88 -9.60
N GLU A 526 44.73 -3.19 -9.38
CA GLU A 526 44.20 -4.19 -10.30
C GLU A 526 42.69 -4.05 -10.47
N LYS A 527 42.18 -4.33 -11.67
CA LYS A 527 40.72 -4.33 -11.90
C LYS A 527 40.13 -5.59 -11.25
N LEU A 528 39.05 -5.39 -10.51
CA LEU A 528 38.29 -6.46 -9.86
C LEU A 528 37.32 -7.11 -10.83
#